data_AF-A0A9D9DCA1-F1
#
_entry.id   AF-A0A9D9DCA1-F1
#
_cell.length_a   1.000
_cell.length_b   1.000
_cell.length_c   1.000
_cell.angle_alpha   90.00
_cell.angle_beta   90.00
_cell.angle_gamma   90.00
#
_symmetry.space_group_name_H-M   'P 1'
#
loop_
_entity.id
_entity.type
_entity.pdbx_description
1 polymer ?
#
loop_
_entity_poly.entity_id
_entity_poly.type
_entity_poly.pdbx_seq_one_letter_code
_entity_poly.pdbx_strand_id
1 'polypeptide(L)'
;MLRFVQKIVGTLDKSLSYPGSLVLDFFAGSGTTGRVCIEHKRHCLLCDQDPLTLEYFARHIKNAREQKELEFIRFDDLECFLAALNVLKVKG
;
A
#
# COMPACT_ATOMS: atom_id res chain seq x y z
N MET A 1 12.61 -17.09 -5.04
CA MET A 1 11.26 -17.06 -5.64
C MET A 1 10.57 -15.69 -5.50
N LEU A 2 10.49 -15.08 -4.31
CA LEU A 2 9.82 -13.77 -4.08
C LEU A 2 10.38 -12.55 -4.84
N ARG A 3 11.64 -12.57 -5.30
CA ARG A 3 12.26 -11.42 -6.01
C ARG A 3 11.74 -11.20 -7.43
N PHE A 4 11.19 -12.23 -8.08
CA PHE A 4 10.71 -12.11 -9.46
C PHE A 4 9.41 -11.30 -9.56
N VAL A 5 8.42 -11.61 -8.70
CA VAL A 5 7.12 -10.91 -8.67
C VAL A 5 7.31 -9.43 -8.35
N GLN A 6 8.17 -9.10 -7.39
CA GLN A 6 8.52 -7.71 -7.07
C GLN A 6 9.09 -6.94 -8.26
N LYS A 7 9.91 -7.59 -9.09
CA LYS A 7 10.49 -6.95 -10.27
C LYS A 7 9.42 -6.61 -11.31
N ILE A 8 8.42 -7.47 -11.48
CA ILE A 8 7.30 -7.20 -12.38
C ILE A 8 6.49 -6.00 -11.86
N VAL A 9 6.05 -6.06 -10.60
CA VAL A 9 5.25 -4.98 -10.00
C VAL A 9 6.02 -3.66 -10.02
N GLY A 10 7.31 -3.66 -9.68
CA GLY A 10 8.15 -2.47 -9.77
C GLY A 10 8.39 -1.95 -11.19
N THR A 11 8.34 -2.81 -12.20
CA THR A 11 8.41 -2.37 -13.60
C THR A 11 7.12 -1.66 -14.00
N LEU A 12 5.97 -2.26 -13.68
CA LEU A 12 4.65 -1.68 -13.96
C LEU A 12 4.46 -0.35 -13.23
N ASP A 13 4.78 -0.29 -11.94
CA ASP A 13 4.73 0.93 -11.14
C ASP A 13 5.60 2.05 -11.73
N LYS A 14 6.80 1.74 -12.23
CA LYS A 14 7.66 2.74 -12.88
C LYS A 14 7.18 3.17 -14.27
N SER A 15 6.56 2.28 -15.03
CA SER A 15 6.11 2.59 -16.39
C SER A 15 4.72 3.21 -16.46
N LEU A 16 3.86 2.97 -15.46
CA LEU A 16 2.44 3.32 -15.47
C LEU A 16 2.05 4.35 -14.41
N SER A 17 2.99 4.80 -13.58
CA SER A 17 2.70 5.74 -12.50
C SER A 17 3.80 6.80 -12.36
N TYR A 18 3.41 8.00 -11.93
CA TYR A 18 4.34 9.09 -11.63
C TYR A 18 4.87 8.96 -10.20
N PRO A 19 6.10 9.44 -9.89
CA PRO A 19 6.56 9.56 -8.51
C PRO A 19 5.54 10.32 -7.64
N GLY A 20 5.24 9.80 -6.45
CA GLY A 20 4.23 10.37 -5.56
C GLY A 20 2.76 10.15 -5.99
N SER A 21 2.50 9.40 -7.06
CA SER A 21 1.13 9.00 -7.40
C SER A 21 0.60 7.88 -6.49
N LEU A 22 -0.71 7.62 -6.59
CA LEU A 22 -1.42 6.62 -5.79
C LEU A 22 -1.62 5.33 -6.57
N VAL A 23 -1.20 4.21 -6.00
CA VAL A 23 -1.42 2.85 -6.52
C VAL A 23 -2.52 2.15 -5.73
N LEU A 24 -3.52 1.59 -6.41
CA LEU A 24 -4.61 0.83 -5.80
C LEU A 24 -4.48 -0.66 -6.13
N ASP A 25 -4.54 -1.51 -5.11
CA ASP A 25 -4.53 -2.96 -5.25
C ASP A 25 -5.60 -3.59 -4.33
N PHE A 26 -6.63 -4.18 -4.95
CA PHE A 26 -7.76 -4.82 -4.26
C PHE A 26 -7.58 -6.33 -4.04
N PHE A 27 -6.44 -6.88 -4.46
CA PHE A 27 -6.04 -8.27 -4.23
C PHE A 27 -4.61 -8.31 -3.66
N ALA A 28 -4.40 -7.51 -2.61
CA ALA A 28 -3.06 -7.23 -2.13
C ALA A 28 -2.33 -8.48 -1.61
N GLY A 29 -3.07 -9.48 -1.10
CA GLY A 29 -2.58 -10.78 -0.66
C GLY A 29 -1.36 -10.68 0.24
N SER A 30 -0.20 -11.09 -0.30
CA SER A 30 1.10 -11.03 0.39
C SER A 30 1.66 -9.61 0.62
N GLY A 31 1.01 -8.57 0.12
CA GLY A 31 1.44 -7.18 0.21
C GLY A 31 2.66 -6.80 -0.62
N THR A 32 2.92 -7.54 -1.70
CA THR A 32 4.06 -7.28 -2.60
C THR A 32 3.98 -5.87 -3.22
N THR A 33 2.79 -5.43 -3.61
CA THR A 33 2.56 -4.07 -4.14
C THR A 33 2.92 -3.00 -3.12
N GLY A 34 2.48 -3.16 -1.87
CA GLY A 34 2.85 -2.26 -0.78
C GLY A 34 4.35 -2.12 -0.60
N ARG A 35 5.09 -3.23 -0.56
CA ARG A 35 6.56 -3.18 -0.46
C ARG A 35 7.21 -2.41 -1.62
N VAL A 36 6.77 -2.66 -2.85
CA VAL A 36 7.28 -1.93 -4.03
C VAL A 36 6.98 -0.44 -3.92
N CYS A 37 5.75 -0.05 -3.56
CA CYS A 37 5.38 1.35 -3.41
C CYS A 37 6.23 2.06 -2.35
N ILE A 38 6.53 1.39 -1.23
CA ILE A 38 7.43 1.91 -0.20
C ILE A 38 8.83 2.16 -0.77
N GLU A 39 9.45 1.15 -1.39
CA GLU A 39 10.79 1.25 -2.00
C GLU A 39 10.87 2.37 -3.03
N HIS A 40 9.77 2.58 -3.74
CA HIS A 40 9.65 3.54 -4.81
C HIS A 40 9.12 4.91 -4.36
N LYS A 41 8.81 5.11 -3.06
CA LYS A 41 8.22 6.35 -2.51
C LYS A 41 6.92 6.77 -3.21
N ARG A 42 5.98 5.84 -3.37
CA ARG A 42 4.61 6.08 -3.86
C ARG A 42 3.60 5.89 -2.74
N HIS A 43 2.44 6.53 -2.88
CA HIS A 43 1.29 6.23 -2.04
C HIS A 43 0.62 4.94 -2.53
N CYS A 44 0.04 4.16 -1.62
CA CYS A 44 -0.73 2.98 -2.00
C CYS A 44 -1.96 2.77 -1.12
N LEU A 45 -3.02 2.24 -1.72
CA LEU A 45 -4.21 1.71 -1.05
C LEU A 45 -4.27 0.21 -1.34
N LEU A 46 -4.22 -0.58 -0.28
CA LEU A 46 -4.18 -2.04 -0.37
C LEU A 46 -5.39 -2.61 0.37
N CYS A 47 -6.12 -3.49 -0.29
CA CYS A 47 -7.28 -4.18 0.27
C CYS A 47 -7.20 -5.67 -0.07
N ASP A 48 -7.63 -6.51 0.85
CA ASP A 48 -7.80 -7.94 0.64
C ASP A 48 -8.86 -8.48 1.62
N GLN A 49 -9.48 -9.61 1.28
CA GLN A 49 -10.43 -10.29 2.16
C GLN A 49 -9.74 -11.25 3.13
N ASP A 50 -8.53 -11.70 2.82
CA ASP A 50 -7.76 -12.61 3.68
C ASP A 50 -7.23 -11.85 4.92
N PRO A 51 -7.63 -12.25 6.15
CA PRO A 51 -7.12 -11.65 7.38
C PRO A 51 -5.59 -11.74 7.52
N LEU A 52 -4.95 -12.75 6.91
CA LEU A 52 -3.49 -12.92 6.92
C LEU A 52 -2.75 -11.78 6.21
N THR A 53 -3.42 -11.07 5.29
CA THR A 53 -2.85 -9.91 4.60
C THR A 53 -2.36 -8.84 5.57
N LEU A 54 -3.06 -8.63 6.68
CA LEU A 54 -2.66 -7.68 7.72
C LEU A 54 -1.31 -8.05 8.37
N GLU A 55 -1.06 -9.34 8.57
CA GLU A 55 0.22 -9.82 9.12
C GLU A 55 1.35 -9.59 8.12
N TYR A 56 1.10 -9.84 6.82
CA TYR A 56 2.07 -9.56 5.76
C TYR A 56 2.38 -8.06 5.68
N PHE A 57 1.38 -7.19 5.74
CA PHE A 57 1.59 -5.73 5.78
C PHE A 57 2.41 -5.30 6.97
N ALA A 58 2.07 -5.76 8.18
CA ALA A 58 2.83 -5.44 9.39
C ALA A 58 4.30 -5.84 9.26
N ARG A 59 4.58 -6.99 8.62
CA ARG A 59 5.94 -7.48 8.35
C ARG A 59 6.69 -6.58 7.36
N HIS A 60 6.04 -6.16 6.26
CA HIS A 60 6.65 -5.25 5.30
C HIS A 60 6.93 -3.87 5.91
N ILE A 61 5.98 -3.33 6.66
CA ILE A 61 6.13 -2.05 7.38
C ILE A 61 7.29 -2.15 8.38
N LYS A 62 7.34 -3.21 9.20
CA LYS A 62 8.43 -3.41 10.16
C LYS A 62 9.79 -3.44 9.48
N ASN A 63 9.91 -4.12 8.35
CA ASN A 63 11.16 -4.18 7.57
C ASN A 63 11.47 -2.85 6.86
N ALA A 64 10.45 -2.05 6.56
CA ALA A 64 10.59 -0.74 5.93
C ALA A 64 10.94 0.39 6.91
N ARG A 65 10.79 0.21 8.23
CA ARG A 65 11.02 1.24 9.27
C ARG A 65 12.45 1.78 9.35
N GLU A 66 13.39 1.24 8.58
CA GLU A 66 14.67 1.92 8.31
C GLU A 66 14.48 3.22 7.49
N GLN A 67 13.32 3.41 6.86
CA GLN A 67 12.90 4.62 6.16
C GLN A 67 12.04 5.51 7.08
N LYS A 68 12.46 6.77 7.25
CA LYS A 68 11.89 7.71 8.25
C LYS A 68 10.54 8.34 7.90
N GLU A 69 10.02 8.12 6.69
CA GLU A 69 8.88 8.88 6.13
C GLU A 69 7.63 8.03 5.85
N LEU A 70 7.50 6.86 6.49
CA LEU A 70 6.37 5.97 6.25
C LEU A 70 5.18 6.28 7.17
N GLU A 71 4.11 6.83 6.60
CA GLU A 71 2.79 6.90 7.24
C GLU A 71 1.95 5.69 6.80
N PHE A 72 1.35 4.97 7.76
CA PHE A 72 0.47 3.84 7.50
C PHE A 72 -0.81 3.99 8.29
N ILE A 73 -1.94 3.95 7.57
CA ILE A 73 -3.27 4.03 8.14
C ILE A 73 -3.99 2.73 7.79
N ARG A 74 -4.53 2.07 8.82
CA ARG A 74 -5.35 0.88 8.67
C ARG A 74 -6.82 1.24 8.85
N PHE A 75 -7.66 0.70 7.98
CA PHE A 75 -9.10 0.70 8.12
C PHE A 75 -9.57 -0.75 8.25
N ASP A 76 -10.40 -1.03 9.25
CA ASP A 76 -10.92 -2.39 9.49
C ASP A 76 -12.15 -2.70 8.63
N ASP A 77 -12.88 -1.66 8.21
CA ASP A 77 -14.07 -1.77 7.38
C ASP A 77 -14.23 -0.56 6.44
N LEU A 78 -15.15 -0.72 5.48
CA LEU A 78 -15.43 0.28 4.47
C LEU A 78 -16.08 1.54 5.06
N GLU A 79 -16.90 1.41 6.09
CA GLU A 79 -17.59 2.55 6.71
C GLU A 79 -16.60 3.50 7.37
N CYS A 80 -15.62 2.95 8.11
CA CYS A 80 -14.52 3.71 8.70
C CYS A 80 -13.71 4.44 7.63
N PHE A 81 -13.42 3.77 6.51
CA PHE A 81 -12.71 4.37 5.38
C PHE A 81 -13.51 5.53 4.75
N LEU A 82 -14.80 5.32 4.46
CA LEU A 82 -15.67 6.34 3.87
C LEU A 82 -15.88 7.53 4.80
N ALA A 83 -16.02 7.29 6.11
CA ALA A 83 -16.10 8.34 7.12
C ALA A 83 -14.83 9.20 7.11
N ALA A 84 -13.64 8.59 7.05
CA ALA A 84 -12.38 9.31 6.97
C ALA A 84 -12.27 10.16 5.68
N LEU A 85 -12.72 9.63 4.53
CA LEU A 85 -12.76 10.39 3.28
C LEU A 85 -13.70 11.60 3.35
N ASN A 86 -14.87 11.45 3.98
CA ASN A 86 -15.84 12.53 4.11
C ASN A 86 -15.30 13.67 4.98
N VAL A 87 -14.52 13.37 6.02
CA VAL A 87 -13.85 14.39 6.83
C VAL A 87 -12.81 15.18 6.01
N LEU A 88 -12.14 14.53 5.07
CA LEU A 88 -11.16 15.18 4.19
C LEU A 88 -11.81 16.06 3.11
N LYS A 89 -12.95 15.65 2.55
CA LYS A 89 -13.70 16.43 1.55
C LYS A 89 -14.26 17.76 2.07
N VAL A 90 -14.46 17.91 3.38
CA VAL A 90 -14.97 19.15 3.99
C VAL A 90 -13.86 20.20 4.18
N LYS A 91 -12.58 19.82 4.01
CA LYS A 91 -11.42 20.72 4.16
C LYS A 91 -10.81 21.20 2.84
N GLY A 92 -11.37 20.80 1.69
CA GLY A 92 -10.92 21.19 0.35
C GLY A 92 -11.79 22.27 -0.27
#